data_AF-X0VLH3-F1
#
_entry.id   AF-X0VLH3-F1
#
_cell.length_a   1.000
_cell.length_b   1.000
_cell.length_c   1.000
_cell.angle_alpha   90.00
_cell.angle_beta   90.00
_cell.angle_gamma   90.00
#
_symmetry.space_group_name_H-M   'P 1'
#
loop_
_entity.id
_entity.type
_entity.pdbx_description
1 polymer ?
#
loop_
_entity_poly.entity_id
_entity_poly.type
_entity_poly.pdbx_seq_one_letter_code
_entity_poly.pdbx_strand_id
1 'polypeptide(L)'
;MNFYGYPRPDGKAGARNYVALIPSVGCVNALVSHIERMVRGTKAISHDQGCLHPPADTEQVVRTLINLGKNPNVAAALVIGLGCEMAAADQVYEGIKESGKPVDMVVVHEMGGMFETINKGAR
;
A
#
# COMPACT_ATOMS: atom_id res chain seq x y z
N MET A 1 14.48 -28.04 7.53
CA MET A 1 14.98 -26.86 8.26
C MET A 1 13.75 -25.98 8.49
N ASN A 2 13.42 -25.66 9.75
CA ASN A 2 12.17 -24.98 10.11
C ASN A 2 12.50 -23.61 10.74
N PHE A 3 11.57 -22.65 10.64
CA PHE A 3 11.68 -21.35 11.32
C PHE A 3 10.32 -20.90 11.87
N TYR A 4 10.33 -20.01 12.86
CA TYR A 4 9.11 -19.39 13.37
C TYR A 4 8.70 -18.22 12.47
N GLY A 5 7.61 -18.39 11.73
CA GLY A 5 7.10 -17.39 10.78
C GLY A 5 5.62 -17.10 10.97
N TYR A 6 5.15 -16.06 10.29
CA TYR A 6 3.74 -15.68 10.23
C TYR A 6 3.08 -16.33 9.01
N PRO A 7 2.17 -17.31 9.19
CA PRO A 7 1.49 -17.95 8.08
C PRO A 7 0.54 -16.97 7.38
N ARG A 8 0.34 -17.15 6.08
CA ARG A 8 -0.52 -16.32 5.22
C ARG A 8 -1.58 -17.17 4.51
N PRO A 9 -2.72 -16.57 4.09
CA PRO A 9 -3.78 -17.29 3.39
C PRO A 9 -3.33 -17.98 2.09
N ASP A 10 -2.30 -17.45 1.42
CA ASP A 10 -1.71 -18.00 0.20
C ASP A 10 -0.71 -19.15 0.46
N GLY A 11 -0.62 -19.65 1.69
CA GLY A 11 0.26 -20.75 2.10
C GLY A 11 1.72 -20.35 2.32
N LYS A 12 2.10 -19.09 2.06
CA LYS A 12 3.45 -18.58 2.34
C LYS A 12 3.60 -18.20 3.81
N ALA A 13 4.84 -17.98 4.24
CA ALA A 13 5.15 -17.50 5.58
C ALA A 13 6.10 -16.29 5.52
N GLY A 14 5.79 -15.25 6.30
CA GLY A 14 6.64 -14.08 6.49
C GLY A 14 7.54 -14.23 7.71
N ALA A 15 8.74 -13.63 7.66
CA ALA A 15 9.58 -13.45 8.85
C ALA A 15 9.19 -12.19 9.65
N ARG A 16 8.31 -11.34 9.09
CA ARG A 16 7.79 -10.12 9.71
C ARG A 16 6.27 -10.04 9.54
N ASN A 17 5.65 -9.13 10.29
CA ASN A 17 4.20 -8.96 10.33
C ASN A 17 3.80 -7.48 10.26
N TYR A 18 4.11 -6.83 9.15
CA TYR A 18 3.82 -5.41 8.95
C TYR A 18 2.42 -5.18 8.37
N VAL A 19 1.86 -4.02 8.68
CA VAL A 19 0.82 -3.40 7.84
C VAL A 19 1.52 -2.49 6.84
N ALA A 20 1.45 -2.82 5.56
CA ALA A 20 2.08 -2.01 4.51
C ALA A 20 1.23 -0.77 4.24
N LEU A 21 1.84 0.42 4.26
CA LEU A 21 1.22 1.64 3.77
C LEU A 21 1.78 1.90 2.37
N ILE A 22 0.94 1.72 1.35
CA ILE A 22 1.34 1.71 -0.06
C ILE A 22 0.80 2.96 -0.74
N PRO A 23 1.62 4.00 -0.95
CA PRO A 23 1.23 5.12 -1.81
C PRO A 23 1.07 4.63 -3.25
N SER A 24 0.05 5.09 -3.96
CA SER A 24 -0.07 4.87 -5.42
C SER A 24 0.84 5.80 -6.23
N VAL A 25 1.21 6.94 -5.65
CA VAL A 25 2.02 8.00 -6.28
C VAL A 25 2.90 8.69 -5.23
N GLY A 26 4.07 9.18 -5.64
CA GLY A 26 5.02 9.85 -4.74
C GLY A 26 4.45 11.09 -4.02
N CYS A 27 3.44 11.75 -4.58
CA CYS A 27 2.82 12.95 -4.02
C CYS A 27 2.24 12.74 -2.60
N VAL A 28 1.87 11.51 -2.23
CA VAL A 28 1.33 11.20 -0.89
C VAL A 28 2.37 10.58 0.06
N ASN A 29 3.65 10.52 -0.32
CA ASN A 29 4.70 9.92 0.52
C ASN A 29 4.78 10.56 1.92
N ALA A 30 4.73 11.89 2.00
CA ALA A 30 4.80 12.60 3.28
C ALA A 30 3.63 12.24 4.20
N LEU A 31 2.45 12.04 3.62
CA LEU A 31 1.25 11.60 4.33
C LEU A 31 1.42 10.17 4.87
N VAL A 32 1.89 9.26 4.03
CA VAL A 32 2.15 7.87 4.40
C VAL A 32 3.17 7.77 5.53
N SER A 33 4.28 8.53 5.45
CA SER A 33 5.27 8.61 6.54
C SER A 33 4.70 9.19 7.83
N HIS A 34 3.69 10.07 7.73
CA HIS A 34 3.01 10.60 8.92
C HIS A 34 2.19 9.52 9.62
N ILE A 35 1.40 8.74 8.87
CA ILE A 35 0.65 7.60 9.41
C ILE A 35 1.60 6.58 10.06
N GLU A 36 2.74 6.28 9.43
CA GLU A 36 3.73 5.34 9.98
C GLU A 36 4.23 5.75 11.37
N ARG A 37 4.43 7.06 11.60
CA ARG A 37 4.85 7.59 12.90
C ARG A 37 3.75 7.50 13.96
N MET A 38 2.48 7.47 13.56
CA MET A 38 1.33 7.39 14.47
C MET A 38 0.97 5.95 14.85
N VAL A 39 1.10 5.01 13.91
CA VAL A 39 0.61 3.63 14.09
C VAL A 39 1.76 2.64 14.09
N ARG A 40 2.07 2.07 15.26
CA ARG A 40 3.11 1.04 15.40
C ARG A 40 2.78 -0.21 14.59
N GLY A 41 3.82 -0.85 14.05
CA GLY A 41 3.67 -2.08 13.25
C GLY A 41 3.31 -1.83 11.78
N THR A 42 3.09 -0.57 11.40
CA THR A 42 3.00 -0.18 9.98
C THR A 42 4.39 -0.02 9.36
N LYS A 43 4.45 -0.07 8.03
CA LYS A 43 5.65 0.20 7.25
C LYS A 43 5.29 1.01 6.01
N ALA A 44 5.79 2.23 5.92
CA ALA A 44 5.67 3.05 4.73
C ALA A 44 6.55 2.47 3.61
N ILE A 45 5.95 2.23 2.43
CA ILE A 45 6.66 1.76 1.24
C ILE A 45 6.70 2.89 0.22
N SER A 46 7.36 3.98 0.58
CA SER A 46 7.48 5.18 -0.26
C SER A 46 8.31 4.91 -1.51
N HIS A 47 7.94 5.57 -2.61
CA HIS A 47 8.63 5.52 -3.89
C HIS A 47 8.51 6.86 -4.61
N ASP A 48 9.42 7.16 -5.53
CA ASP A 48 9.49 8.45 -6.24
C ASP A 48 8.83 8.41 -7.63
N GLN A 49 7.88 7.50 -7.84
CA GLN A 49 7.17 7.41 -9.12
C GLN A 49 6.11 8.51 -9.19
N GLY A 50 6.18 9.32 -10.25
CA GLY A 50 5.25 10.40 -10.52
C GLY A 50 4.08 9.94 -11.40
N CYS A 51 3.50 10.90 -12.12
CA CYS A 51 2.53 10.62 -13.18
C CYS A 51 3.18 10.79 -14.56
N LEU A 52 2.42 10.54 -15.63
CA LEU A 52 2.83 10.74 -17.04
C LEU A 52 3.80 9.69 -17.59
N HIS A 53 3.74 8.47 -17.06
CA HIS A 53 4.46 7.36 -17.64
C HIS A 53 3.78 6.85 -18.91
N PRO A 54 4.53 6.28 -19.87
CA PRO A 54 3.96 5.43 -20.90
C PRO A 54 3.10 4.29 -20.29
N PRO A 55 2.14 3.71 -21.02
CA PRO A 55 1.28 2.65 -20.50
C PRO A 55 2.05 1.46 -19.89
N ALA A 56 3.09 0.97 -20.59
CA ALA A 56 3.90 -0.14 -20.11
C ALA A 56 4.61 0.14 -18.76
N ASP A 57 5.05 1.38 -18.57
CA ASP A 57 5.70 1.80 -17.32
C ASP A 57 4.66 1.96 -16.19
N THR A 58 3.47 2.47 -16.51
CA THR A 58 2.33 2.51 -15.56
C THR A 58 1.97 1.11 -15.09
N GLU A 59 1.87 0.15 -16.00
CA GLU A 59 1.62 -1.26 -15.68
C GLU A 59 2.73 -1.85 -14.79
N GLN A 60 3.98 -1.49 -15.04
CA GLN A 60 5.10 -1.92 -14.22
C GLN A 60 5.02 -1.35 -12.79
N VAL A 61 4.66 -0.08 -12.62
CA VAL A 61 4.42 0.52 -11.31
C VAL A 61 3.29 -0.21 -10.59
N VAL A 62 2.13 -0.36 -11.22
CA VAL A 62 0.96 -1.04 -10.63
C VAL A 62 1.31 -2.47 -10.21
N ARG A 63 1.95 -3.25 -11.10
CA ARG A 63 2.42 -4.61 -10.81
C ARG A 63 3.36 -4.64 -9.61
N THR A 64 4.24 -3.66 -9.49
CA THR A 64 5.23 -3.57 -8.40
C THR A 64 4.53 -3.28 -7.07
N LEU A 65 3.62 -2.31 -7.03
CA LEU A 65 2.85 -1.96 -5.83
C LEU A 65 1.97 -3.14 -5.36
N ILE A 66 1.33 -3.85 -6.29
CA ILE A 66 0.57 -5.07 -5.97
C ILE A 66 1.47 -6.12 -5.32
N ASN A 67 2.65 -6.38 -5.91
CA ASN A 67 3.57 -7.37 -5.38
C ASN A 67 4.15 -7.00 -4.01
N LEU A 68 4.30 -5.71 -3.73
CA LEU A 68 4.67 -5.21 -2.40
C LEU A 68 3.60 -5.55 -1.36
N GLY A 69 2.31 -5.37 -1.67
CA GLY A 69 1.21 -5.83 -0.80
C GLY A 69 1.09 -7.35 -0.68
N LYS A 70 1.39 -8.09 -1.76
CA LYS A 70 1.40 -9.57 -1.75
C LYS A 70 2.61 -10.16 -1.00
N ASN A 71 3.63 -9.37 -0.62
CA ASN A 71 4.82 -9.86 0.07
C ASN A 71 4.48 -10.61 1.40
N PRO A 72 5.05 -11.80 1.69
CA PRO A 72 4.73 -12.56 2.91
C PRO A 72 4.98 -11.82 4.24
N ASN A 73 5.89 -10.83 4.25
CA ASN A 73 6.14 -9.98 5.43
C ASN A 73 5.04 -8.94 5.69
N VAL A 74 4.11 -8.79 4.76
CA VAL A 74 2.92 -7.93 4.86
C VAL A 74 1.74 -8.79 5.29
N ALA A 75 1.18 -8.43 6.45
CA ALA A 75 0.01 -9.05 7.05
C ALA A 75 -1.29 -8.44 6.50
N ALA A 76 -1.29 -7.12 6.30
CA ALA A 76 -2.37 -6.34 5.73
C ALA A 76 -1.78 -5.12 4.98
N ALA A 77 -2.56 -4.51 4.09
CA ALA A 77 -2.13 -3.31 3.37
C ALA A 77 -3.19 -2.20 3.44
N LEU A 78 -2.74 -0.95 3.52
CA LEU A 78 -3.53 0.24 3.25
C LEU A 78 -2.98 0.86 1.98
N VAL A 79 -3.81 0.98 0.95
CA VAL A 79 -3.47 1.70 -0.29
C VAL A 79 -3.89 3.16 -0.15
N ILE A 80 -2.98 4.08 -0.44
CA ILE A 80 -3.21 5.53 -0.30
C ILE A 80 -3.07 6.17 -1.67
N GLY A 81 -4.21 6.62 -2.21
CA GLY A 81 -4.31 7.36 -3.46
C GLY A 81 -4.30 8.86 -3.26
N LEU A 82 -3.79 9.62 -4.24
CA LEU A 82 -4.06 11.06 -4.29
C LEU A 82 -5.45 11.31 -4.89
N GLY A 83 -5.76 10.61 -5.99
CA GLY A 83 -7.01 10.69 -6.74
C GLY A 83 -6.88 11.26 -8.15
N CYS A 84 -5.65 11.44 -8.65
CA CYS A 84 -5.40 11.94 -10.02
C CYS A 84 -4.26 11.21 -10.74
N GLU A 85 -3.70 10.18 -10.13
CA GLU A 85 -2.62 9.38 -10.66
C GLU A 85 -3.07 8.40 -11.75
N MET A 86 -2.15 8.09 -12.66
CA MET A 86 -2.41 7.12 -13.74
C MET A 86 -2.32 5.67 -13.23
N ALA A 87 -1.44 5.40 -12.27
CA ALA A 87 -1.39 4.14 -11.54
C ALA A 87 -2.51 4.15 -10.49
N ALA A 88 -3.73 3.85 -10.92
CA ALA A 88 -4.92 4.01 -10.09
C ALA A 88 -4.83 3.16 -8.80
N ALA A 89 -5.10 3.80 -7.66
CA ALA A 89 -5.11 3.14 -6.35
C ALA A 89 -6.04 1.92 -6.34
N ASP A 90 -7.18 2.01 -7.03
CA ASP A 90 -8.17 0.93 -7.17
C ASP A 90 -7.58 -0.34 -7.79
N GLN A 91 -6.72 -0.19 -8.82
CA GLN A 91 -6.07 -1.32 -9.47
C GLN A 91 -5.09 -2.02 -8.52
N VAL A 92 -4.35 -1.23 -7.73
CA VAL A 92 -3.44 -1.77 -6.71
C VAL A 92 -4.22 -2.47 -5.61
N TYR A 93 -5.32 -1.86 -5.14
CA TYR A 93 -6.20 -2.41 -4.11
C TYR A 93 -6.78 -3.77 -4.54
N GLU A 94 -7.43 -3.84 -5.69
CA GLU A 94 -8.03 -5.09 -6.19
C GLU A 94 -6.95 -6.16 -6.43
N GLY A 95 -5.81 -5.77 -7.00
CA GLY A 95 -4.68 -6.67 -7.19
C GLY A 95 -4.18 -7.28 -5.87
N ILE A 96 -4.05 -6.50 -4.79
CA ILE A 96 -3.64 -7.01 -3.48
C ILE A 96 -4.70 -7.92 -2.88
N LYS A 97 -5.98 -7.55 -3.00
CA LYS A 97 -7.13 -8.27 -2.44
C LYS A 97 -7.23 -9.72 -2.92
N GLU A 98 -6.80 -10.01 -4.15
CA GLU A 98 -6.69 -11.38 -4.67
C GLU A 98 -5.82 -12.31 -3.80
N SER A 99 -4.89 -11.77 -3.00
CA SER A 99 -4.06 -12.58 -2.10
C SER A 99 -4.81 -13.09 -0.86
N GLY A 100 -6.04 -12.66 -0.64
CA GLY A 100 -6.85 -12.98 0.54
C GLY A 100 -6.39 -12.28 1.82
N LYS A 101 -5.38 -11.40 1.74
CA LYS A 101 -4.95 -10.57 2.87
C LYS A 101 -5.92 -9.40 3.08
N PRO A 102 -6.11 -8.95 4.32
CA PRO A 102 -6.84 -7.72 4.58
C PRO A 102 -6.19 -6.54 3.84
N VAL A 103 -7.00 -5.82 3.08
CA VAL A 103 -6.58 -4.60 2.38
C VAL A 103 -7.69 -3.57 2.48
N ASP A 104 -7.33 -2.31 2.70
CA ASP A 104 -8.23 -1.16 2.65
C ASP A 104 -7.60 -0.05 1.79
N MET A 105 -8.38 0.96 1.43
CA MET A 105 -7.96 2.05 0.56
C MET A 105 -8.52 3.40 1.01
N VAL A 106 -7.70 4.44 0.89
CA VAL A 106 -8.12 5.83 1.09
C VAL A 106 -7.61 6.71 -0.04
N VAL A 107 -8.43 7.64 -0.51
CA VAL A 107 -8.10 8.56 -1.60
C VAL A 107 -8.20 10.01 -1.11
N VAL A 108 -7.10 10.76 -1.19
CA VAL A 108 -7.01 12.09 -0.57
C VAL A 108 -8.05 13.07 -1.11
N HIS A 109 -8.25 13.14 -2.43
CA HIS A 109 -9.22 14.05 -3.04
C HIS A 109 -10.67 13.72 -2.68
N GLU A 110 -10.99 12.45 -2.41
CA GLU A 110 -12.34 12.03 -1.98
C GLU A 110 -12.58 12.31 -0.50
N MET A 111 -11.51 12.26 0.30
CA MET A 111 -11.56 12.53 1.75
C MET A 111 -11.61 14.01 2.11
N GLY A 112 -11.40 14.92 1.15
CA GLY A 112 -11.39 16.36 1.38
C GLY A 112 -10.04 16.94 1.83
N GLY A 113 -8.95 16.16 1.75
CA GLY A 113 -7.59 16.64 2.00
C GLY A 113 -6.77 15.76 2.94
N MET A 114 -5.50 16.15 3.13
CA MET A 114 -4.50 15.31 3.81
C MET A 114 -4.82 15.02 5.28
N PHE A 115 -5.31 16.01 6.04
CA PHE A 115 -5.61 15.81 7.47
C PHE A 115 -6.67 14.72 7.68
N GLU A 116 -7.68 14.70 6.82
CA GLU A 116 -8.82 13.80 6.95
C GLU A 116 -8.43 12.39 6.55
N THR A 117 -7.59 12.27 5.52
CA THR A 117 -6.96 11.02 5.13
C THR A 117 -6.01 10.49 6.21
N ILE A 118 -5.21 11.33 6.87
CA ILE A 118 -4.34 10.90 7.99
C ILE A 118 -5.20 10.35 9.12
N ASN A 119 -6.24 11.09 9.53
CA ASN A 119 -7.15 10.69 10.60
C ASN A 119 -7.87 9.37 10.30
N LYS A 120 -8.26 9.15 9.04
CA LYS A 120 -8.90 7.91 8.60
C LYS A 120 -7.90 6.76 8.50
N GLY A 121 -6.72 6.99 7.93
CA GLY A 121 -5.69 5.96 7.71
C GLY A 121 -4.91 5.56 8.96
N ALA A 122 -4.98 6.37 10.03
CA ALA A 122 -4.37 6.05 11.33
C ALA A 122 -5.32 5.32 12.31
N ARG A 123 -6.57 5.04 11.91
CA ARG A 123 -7.57 4.30 12.70
C ARG A 123 -7.62 2.85 12.28
#